data_AF-A0A2V8M4R4-F1
#
_entry.id   AF-A0A2V8M4R4-F1
#
_cell.length_a   1.000
_cell.length_b   1.000
_cell.length_c   1.000
_cell.angle_alpha   90.00
_cell.angle_beta   90.00
_cell.angle_gamma   90.00
#
_symmetry.space_group_name_H-M   'P 1'
#
loop_
_entity.id
_entity.type
_entity.pdbx_description
1 polymer ?
#
loop_
_entity_poly.entity_id
_entity_poly.type
_entity_poly.pdbx_seq_one_letter_code
_entity_poly.pdbx_strand_id
1 'polypeptide(L)'
;MRAAIVSLGIAVAALTAWAQSAKPSYEDSLVLAPLYIEYTSVSADKFAAEATELRRRIGEAPHVLLGFAGFLWLDYDRTPQLDRPIEETILASALGNVDTIVQRARDNGLVTHIALVSGFFHGWNRLREAAVRQDVRNAQWFADGWIAPPADLTNPRVVPRSIWTTPSSYAMPLRTRMEETIRLVSGHLAGKMAEFPETLVSVSGDGEVELTWERNFGPDATGRTSKAGIVYADYSPFAVAEFRDWLRSTAYSGDRTPDSDDDGDGHTFNKDFGQQFETWQLKYFEESGPISFAAYMALPDKLPTSGPYLIDKGFDAPRAPHGGDRFWEAWMRFRKQMIVNYVRDFARWMTASPPISSDRFYSHQIPADFLFGQRNDVRLQTSASPVETAFIDPFGSAGVTVYNLFDGKRHLRTATPALFSEISSRSSNWGVLEYNPSAPARPTIEPSKDSGYYLEELRTLYKFRPHVIVPFPWTELQEHLPAAIKGRPYERALRRFVEEVGKTPWSSRR
;
A
#
# COMPACT_ATOMS: atom_id res chain seq x y z
N MET A 1 45.19 65.11 40.67
CA MET A 1 45.15 64.20 39.50
C MET A 1 45.37 62.79 40.05
N ARG A 2 44.33 61.95 40.14
CA ARG A 2 43.93 60.91 39.15
C ARG A 2 45.11 59.97 38.83
N ALA A 3 45.07 58.64 38.95
CA ALA A 3 44.00 57.64 39.05
C ALA A 3 44.64 56.34 39.62
N ALA A 4 44.01 55.63 40.56
CA ALA A 4 43.04 54.54 40.39
C ALA A 4 43.67 53.14 40.26
N ILE A 5 43.51 52.38 41.34
CA ILE A 5 43.60 50.92 41.47
C ILE A 5 42.45 50.30 40.67
N VAL A 6 42.73 49.29 39.85
CA VAL A 6 41.71 48.30 39.42
C VAL A 6 42.32 46.91 39.48
N SER A 7 41.90 46.18 40.50
CA SER A 7 42.07 44.73 40.66
C SER A 7 41.15 44.03 39.66
N LEU A 8 41.69 43.18 38.77
CA LEU A 8 40.90 42.32 37.91
C LEU A 8 40.70 40.97 38.60
N GLY A 9 39.53 40.80 39.22
CA GLY A 9 39.06 39.50 39.69
C GLY A 9 38.67 38.64 38.50
N ILE A 10 39.40 37.55 38.29
CA ILE A 10 38.98 36.46 37.41
C ILE A 10 37.85 35.72 38.13
N ALA A 11 36.62 36.13 37.86
CA ALA A 11 35.44 35.39 38.22
C ALA A 11 35.36 34.13 37.37
N VAL A 12 35.48 32.99 38.03
CA VAL A 12 35.10 31.66 37.55
C VAL A 12 33.61 31.72 37.18
N ALA A 13 33.30 32.01 35.92
CA ALA A 13 31.97 31.81 35.38
C ALA A 13 31.85 30.33 34.99
N ALA A 14 31.08 29.62 35.80
CA ALA A 14 30.76 28.22 35.64
C ALA A 14 30.27 27.92 34.21
N LEU A 15 30.99 27.03 33.53
CA LEU A 15 30.49 26.22 32.43
C LEU A 15 29.46 25.23 32.98
N THR A 16 28.28 25.72 33.34
CA THR A 16 27.05 24.93 33.37
C THR A 16 26.19 25.38 32.22
N ALA A 17 26.70 25.17 31.00
CA ALA A 17 25.81 24.98 29.86
C ALA A 17 25.04 23.69 30.16
N TRP A 18 23.89 23.82 30.80
CA TRP A 18 22.86 22.80 30.69
C TRP A 18 22.66 22.63 29.19
N ALA A 19 23.10 21.49 28.66
CA ALA A 19 22.63 21.04 27.36
C ALA A 19 21.11 21.01 27.47
N GLN A 20 20.44 22.04 26.97
CA GLN A 20 19.07 21.87 26.50
C GLN A 20 19.18 20.71 25.53
N SER A 21 18.71 19.52 25.93
CA SER A 21 18.62 18.41 25.01
C SER A 21 17.89 18.96 23.79
N ALA A 22 18.54 18.91 22.62
CA ALA A 22 17.89 19.30 21.39
C ALA A 22 16.51 18.63 21.35
N LYS A 23 15.47 19.38 20.95
CA LYS A 23 14.13 18.79 20.81
C LYS A 23 14.25 17.57 19.89
N PRO A 24 13.56 16.45 20.19
CA PRO A 24 13.55 15.32 19.27
C PRO A 24 13.19 15.77 17.86
N SER A 25 13.98 15.32 16.92
CA SER A 25 13.78 15.48 15.50
C SER A 25 13.37 14.14 14.89
N TYR A 26 12.92 14.15 13.64
CA TYR A 26 12.66 12.90 12.94
C TYR A 26 13.95 12.08 12.82
N GLU A 27 15.07 12.75 12.54
CA GLU A 27 16.35 12.14 12.22
C GLU A 27 17.01 11.40 13.39
N ASP A 28 16.65 11.74 14.64
CA ASP A 28 17.21 11.18 15.87
C ASP A 28 16.20 10.45 16.77
N SER A 29 14.99 10.19 16.26
CA SER A 29 13.88 9.63 17.05
C SER A 29 13.12 8.52 16.34
N LEU A 30 12.57 7.58 17.11
CA LEU A 30 11.60 6.61 16.62
C LEU A 30 10.23 7.27 16.51
N VAL A 31 9.55 7.18 15.36
CA VAL A 31 8.16 7.61 15.24
C VAL A 31 7.24 6.48 15.70
N LEU A 32 6.46 6.74 16.74
CA LEU A 32 5.41 5.84 17.22
C LEU A 32 4.05 6.53 17.07
N ALA A 33 3.29 6.09 16.08
CA ALA A 33 2.04 6.75 15.70
C ALA A 33 0.90 5.74 15.54
N PRO A 34 0.22 5.31 16.61
CA PRO A 34 -0.93 4.40 16.49
C PRO A 34 -1.93 4.90 15.45
N LEU A 35 -2.50 3.99 14.67
CA LEU A 35 -3.48 4.36 13.66
C LEU A 35 -4.80 4.73 14.35
N TYR A 36 -5.20 6.00 14.27
CA TYR A 36 -6.49 6.45 14.78
C TYR A 36 -7.52 6.40 13.65
N ILE A 37 -8.44 5.43 13.69
CA ILE A 37 -9.38 5.18 12.59
C ILE A 37 -10.33 6.38 12.40
N GLU A 38 -10.75 7.00 13.50
CA GLU A 38 -11.71 8.10 13.50
C GLU A 38 -11.07 9.49 13.31
N TYR A 39 -9.80 9.57 12.88
CA TYR A 39 -8.98 10.78 12.88
C TYR A 39 -9.72 12.01 12.36
N THR A 40 -10.35 11.92 11.19
CA THR A 40 -11.05 13.03 10.52
C THR A 40 -12.55 13.06 10.78
N SER A 41 -13.13 12.00 11.35
CA SER A 41 -14.58 11.89 11.54
C SER A 41 -15.07 12.36 12.91
N VAL A 42 -14.20 12.41 13.93
CA VAL A 42 -14.55 12.98 15.24
C VAL A 42 -14.45 14.51 15.26
N SER A 43 -15.02 15.16 16.29
CA SER A 43 -14.80 16.59 16.56
C SER A 43 -13.37 16.89 17.01
N ALA A 44 -12.97 18.16 16.93
CA ALA A 44 -11.67 18.62 17.44
C ALA A 44 -11.51 18.33 18.95
N ASP A 45 -12.55 18.57 19.76
CA ASP A 45 -12.52 18.30 21.20
C ASP A 45 -12.34 16.81 21.52
N LYS A 46 -13.02 15.93 20.77
CA LYS A 46 -12.84 14.48 20.92
C LYS A 46 -11.43 14.06 20.51
N PHE A 47 -10.88 14.61 19.42
CA PHE A 47 -9.50 14.36 19.04
C PHE A 47 -8.52 14.82 20.13
N ALA A 48 -8.71 16.02 20.70
CA ALA A 48 -7.86 16.55 21.77
C ALA A 48 -7.91 15.68 23.05
N ALA A 49 -9.09 15.15 23.38
CA ALA A 49 -9.24 14.18 24.45
C ALA A 49 -8.48 12.87 24.17
N GLU A 50 -8.54 12.35 22.94
CA GLU A 50 -7.77 11.17 22.55
C GLU A 50 -6.26 11.42 22.53
N ALA A 51 -5.82 12.60 22.10
CA ALA A 51 -4.42 13.01 22.15
C ALA A 51 -3.89 13.05 23.60
N THR A 52 -4.72 13.54 24.53
CA THR A 52 -4.42 13.53 25.96
C THR A 52 -4.33 12.09 26.49
N GLU A 53 -5.27 11.23 26.10
CA GLU A 53 -5.26 9.83 26.50
C GLU A 53 -4.08 9.05 25.93
N LEU A 54 -3.68 9.31 24.68
CA LEU A 54 -2.49 8.73 24.06
C LEU A 54 -1.24 9.01 24.90
N ARG A 55 -0.98 10.28 25.23
CA ARG A 55 0.14 10.67 26.09
C ARG A 55 0.09 10.03 27.46
N ARG A 56 -1.09 10.06 28.09
CA ARG A 56 -1.27 9.53 29.45
C ARG A 56 -1.04 8.02 29.50
N ARG A 57 -1.39 7.30 28.44
CA ARG A 57 -1.37 5.83 28.39
C ARG A 57 -0.08 5.25 27.85
N ILE A 58 0.47 5.83 26.78
CA ILE A 58 1.70 5.39 26.12
C ILE A 58 2.93 6.07 26.73
N GLY A 59 2.82 7.33 27.15
CA GLY A 59 3.94 8.11 27.68
C GLY A 59 4.80 8.74 26.58
N GLU A 60 5.64 9.69 27.00
CA GLU A 60 6.59 10.42 26.14
C GLU A 60 8.02 10.08 26.54
N ALA A 61 8.95 10.16 25.59
CA ALA A 61 10.36 9.97 25.84
C ALA A 61 11.23 10.82 24.89
N PRO A 62 12.46 11.20 25.30
CA PRO A 62 13.30 12.14 24.54
C PRO A 62 13.59 11.77 23.08
N HIS A 63 13.61 10.49 22.73
CA HIS A 63 13.92 10.00 21.38
C HIS A 63 12.77 9.18 20.77
N VAL A 64 11.54 9.45 21.20
CA VAL A 64 10.32 8.90 20.60
C VAL A 64 9.39 10.05 20.23
N LEU A 65 9.11 10.19 18.95
CA LEU A 65 8.08 11.09 18.44
C LEU A 65 6.72 10.38 18.54
N LEU A 66 5.88 10.85 19.47
CA LEU A 66 4.55 10.30 19.73
C LEU A 66 3.50 11.05 18.93
N GLY A 67 2.60 10.30 18.29
CA GLY A 67 1.54 10.89 17.47
C GLY A 67 0.43 9.92 17.12
N PHE A 68 -0.42 10.32 16.19
CA PHE A 68 -1.38 9.42 15.55
C PHE A 68 -1.08 9.31 14.06
N ALA A 69 -1.23 8.11 13.52
CA ALA A 69 -1.36 7.93 12.08
C ALA A 69 -2.83 8.07 11.69
N GLY A 70 -3.09 8.59 10.49
CA GLY A 70 -4.43 8.71 9.93
C GLY A 70 -4.48 8.23 8.48
N PHE A 71 -5.58 7.59 8.10
CA PHE A 71 -5.85 7.30 6.70
C PHE A 71 -6.31 8.55 5.97
N LEU A 72 -5.70 8.83 4.81
CA LEU A 72 -6.20 9.77 3.83
C LEU A 72 -6.90 9.00 2.71
N TRP A 73 -8.22 8.91 2.80
CA TRP A 73 -9.05 8.36 1.74
C TRP A 73 -9.13 9.36 0.59
N LEU A 74 -8.66 8.97 -0.59
CA LEU A 74 -8.78 9.77 -1.79
C LEU A 74 -10.16 9.54 -2.41
N ASP A 75 -11.01 10.55 -2.30
CA ASP A 75 -12.28 10.61 -3.03
C ASP A 75 -12.46 11.97 -3.70
N TYR A 76 -13.48 12.05 -4.53
CA TYR A 76 -13.73 13.17 -5.43
C TYR A 76 -15.10 13.77 -5.13
N ASP A 77 -15.16 15.09 -4.95
CA ASP A 77 -16.41 15.80 -4.60
C ASP A 77 -17.47 15.69 -5.70
N ARG A 78 -17.00 15.52 -6.95
CA ARG A 78 -17.81 15.23 -8.14
C ARG A 78 -17.16 14.13 -8.98
N THR A 79 -17.92 13.49 -9.86
CA THR A 79 -17.40 12.38 -10.69
C THR A 79 -16.37 12.89 -11.71
N PRO A 80 -15.13 12.39 -11.70
CA PRO A 80 -14.12 12.76 -12.69
C PRO A 80 -14.46 12.24 -14.09
N GLN A 81 -13.85 12.84 -15.12
CA GLN A 81 -13.94 12.37 -16.49
C GLN A 81 -12.54 11.95 -16.97
N LEU A 82 -12.41 10.79 -17.63
CA LEU A 82 -11.10 10.31 -18.04
C LEU A 82 -10.46 11.14 -19.16
N ASP A 83 -11.23 11.91 -19.90
CA ASP A 83 -10.78 12.76 -21.00
C ASP A 83 -10.42 14.19 -20.55
N ARG A 84 -10.59 14.53 -19.27
CA ARG A 84 -10.27 15.85 -18.72
C ARG A 84 -9.26 15.77 -17.58
N PRO A 85 -8.32 16.72 -17.46
CA PRO A 85 -7.42 16.79 -16.32
C PRO A 85 -8.15 16.85 -14.98
N ILE A 86 -7.54 16.28 -13.95
CA ILE A 86 -8.02 16.46 -12.57
C ILE A 86 -7.74 17.90 -12.12
N GLU A 87 -8.78 18.59 -11.65
CA GLU A 87 -8.68 19.94 -11.10
C GLU A 87 -8.61 19.88 -9.57
N GLU A 88 -7.83 20.74 -8.91
CA GLU A 88 -7.73 20.76 -7.45
C GLU A 88 -9.09 20.86 -6.73
N THR A 89 -10.04 21.61 -7.30
CA THR A 89 -11.39 21.79 -6.73
C THR A 89 -12.21 20.50 -6.62
N ILE A 90 -11.89 19.46 -7.39
CA ILE A 90 -12.57 18.17 -7.29
C ILE A 90 -12.06 17.34 -6.11
N LEU A 91 -10.91 17.71 -5.55
CA LEU A 91 -10.25 17.06 -4.41
C LEU A 91 -10.38 17.87 -3.11
N ALA A 92 -11.24 18.90 -3.07
CA ALA A 92 -11.28 19.85 -1.96
C ALA A 92 -11.54 19.15 -0.61
N SER A 93 -12.42 18.15 -0.55
CA SER A 93 -12.61 17.36 0.69
C SER A 93 -11.37 16.56 1.09
N ALA A 94 -10.65 15.95 0.14
CA ALA A 94 -9.44 15.20 0.43
C ALA A 94 -8.32 16.12 0.93
N LEU A 95 -8.13 17.29 0.30
CA LEU A 95 -7.15 18.29 0.72
C LEU A 95 -7.51 18.90 2.08
N GLY A 96 -8.80 19.17 2.34
CA GLY A 96 -9.29 19.60 3.65
C GLY A 96 -9.09 18.55 4.75
N ASN A 97 -9.11 17.26 4.41
CA ASN A 97 -8.76 16.19 5.35
C ASN A 97 -7.26 16.20 5.70
N VAL A 98 -6.37 16.50 4.74
CA VAL A 98 -4.94 16.73 5.03
C VAL A 98 -4.79 17.88 6.03
N ASP A 99 -5.45 19.01 5.77
CA ASP A 99 -5.42 20.17 6.67
C ASP A 99 -5.92 19.82 8.07
N THR A 100 -7.03 19.08 8.15
CA THR A 100 -7.60 18.61 9.41
C THR A 100 -6.65 17.71 10.17
N ILE A 101 -5.99 16.77 9.49
CA ILE A 101 -5.06 15.83 10.11
C ILE A 101 -3.87 16.58 10.73
N VAL A 102 -3.25 17.46 9.93
CA VAL A 102 -2.06 18.22 10.33
C VAL A 102 -2.41 19.22 11.44
N GLN A 103 -3.49 19.97 11.29
CA GLN A 103 -3.88 20.99 12.26
C GLN A 103 -4.24 20.37 13.62
N ARG A 104 -4.96 19.24 13.64
CA ARG A 104 -5.28 18.52 14.89
C ARG A 104 -4.04 18.00 15.61
N ALA A 105 -3.08 17.42 14.87
CA ALA A 105 -1.81 16.99 15.45
C ALA A 105 -1.06 18.18 16.05
N ARG A 106 -0.93 19.26 15.28
CA ARG A 106 -0.24 20.49 15.68
C ARG A 106 -0.84 21.14 16.92
N ASP A 107 -2.16 21.36 16.94
CA ASP A 107 -2.86 21.98 18.07
C ASP A 107 -2.72 21.18 19.36
N ASN A 108 -2.47 19.88 19.23
CA ASN A 108 -2.25 19.00 20.34
C ASN A 108 -0.77 18.65 20.54
N GLY A 109 0.18 19.28 19.85
CA GLY A 109 1.63 19.04 20.01
C GLY A 109 2.09 17.60 19.70
N LEU A 110 1.37 16.91 18.82
CA LEU A 110 1.68 15.55 18.37
C LEU A 110 2.34 15.56 17.00
N VAL A 111 3.09 14.50 16.68
CA VAL A 111 3.44 14.22 15.27
C VAL A 111 2.28 13.50 14.57
N THR A 112 2.34 13.43 13.24
CA THR A 112 1.42 12.60 12.45
C THR A 112 2.11 11.92 11.28
N HIS A 113 1.62 10.72 10.99
CA HIS A 113 1.88 9.97 9.77
C HIS A 113 0.58 9.90 8.95
N ILE A 114 0.65 10.14 7.65
CA ILE A 114 -0.52 10.02 6.77
C ILE A 114 -0.35 8.82 5.85
N ALA A 115 -1.24 7.84 5.96
CA ALA A 115 -1.29 6.69 5.07
C ALA A 115 -2.32 6.92 3.96
N LEU A 116 -1.89 6.95 2.69
CA LEU A 116 -2.80 7.15 1.57
C LEU A 116 -3.58 5.86 1.28
N VAL A 117 -4.90 6.01 1.13
CA VAL A 117 -5.77 4.96 0.62
C VAL A 117 -6.41 5.49 -0.66
N SER A 118 -5.87 5.07 -1.80
CA SER A 118 -6.22 5.69 -3.07
C SER A 118 -7.65 5.44 -3.51
N GLY A 119 -8.27 4.32 -3.08
CA GLY A 119 -9.57 3.86 -3.56
C GLY A 119 -9.49 2.94 -4.80
N PHE A 120 -8.31 2.75 -5.38
CA PHE A 120 -8.12 1.95 -6.61
C PHE A 120 -8.03 0.44 -6.33
N PHE A 121 -7.25 0.07 -5.32
CA PHE A 121 -7.04 -1.32 -4.91
C PHE A 121 -7.70 -1.58 -3.56
N HIS A 122 -7.54 -0.68 -2.59
CA HIS A 122 -8.27 -0.71 -1.32
C HIS A 122 -9.25 0.47 -1.26
N GLY A 123 -10.49 0.19 -0.84
CA GLY A 123 -11.57 1.18 -0.78
C GLY A 123 -12.37 1.32 -2.07
N TRP A 124 -13.05 2.45 -2.20
CA TRP A 124 -13.83 2.84 -3.37
C TRP A 124 -13.76 4.35 -3.55
N ASN A 125 -13.59 4.81 -4.79
CA ASN A 125 -13.65 6.22 -5.14
C ASN A 125 -14.40 6.44 -6.46
N ARG A 126 -14.76 7.68 -6.74
CA ARG A 126 -15.51 8.01 -7.97
C ARG A 126 -14.72 7.88 -9.28
N LEU A 127 -13.39 8.01 -9.25
CA LEU A 127 -12.56 7.82 -10.45
C LEU A 127 -12.58 6.36 -10.92
N ARG A 128 -12.48 5.41 -9.99
CA ARG A 128 -12.63 3.98 -10.24
C ARG A 128 -13.98 3.66 -10.88
N GLU A 129 -15.07 4.19 -10.31
CA GLU A 129 -16.40 4.01 -10.89
C GLU A 129 -16.48 4.58 -12.31
N ALA A 130 -16.03 5.82 -12.50
CA ALA A 130 -16.06 6.48 -13.80
C ALA A 130 -15.26 5.72 -14.86
N ALA A 131 -14.07 5.24 -14.47
CA ALA A 131 -13.17 4.52 -15.36
C ALA A 131 -13.77 3.19 -15.85
N VAL A 132 -14.33 2.39 -14.93
CA VAL A 132 -14.99 1.12 -15.27
C VAL A 132 -16.25 1.36 -16.09
N ARG A 133 -17.02 2.41 -15.76
CA ARG A 133 -18.25 2.75 -16.48
C ARG A 133 -17.97 3.11 -17.94
N GLN A 134 -16.92 3.90 -18.17
CA GLN A 134 -16.51 4.34 -19.50
C GLN A 134 -15.86 3.21 -20.30
N ASP A 135 -14.97 2.44 -19.68
CA ASP A 135 -14.24 1.36 -20.32
C ASP A 135 -13.91 0.25 -19.30
N VAL A 136 -14.58 -0.89 -19.39
CA VAL A 136 -14.38 -2.03 -18.47
C VAL A 136 -12.99 -2.64 -18.56
N ARG A 137 -12.20 -2.31 -19.59
CA ARG A 137 -10.79 -2.73 -19.67
C ARG A 137 -9.95 -2.08 -18.57
N ASN A 138 -10.42 -0.99 -17.96
CA ASN A 138 -9.84 -0.40 -16.75
C ASN A 138 -10.08 -1.23 -15.47
N ALA A 139 -10.94 -2.24 -15.51
CA ALA A 139 -11.15 -3.17 -14.39
C ALA A 139 -10.08 -4.28 -14.37
N GLN A 140 -9.91 -4.95 -13.23
CA GLN A 140 -9.27 -6.26 -13.20
C GLN A 140 -10.24 -7.32 -13.72
N TRP A 141 -9.76 -8.21 -14.57
CA TRP A 141 -10.54 -9.34 -15.06
C TRP A 141 -10.03 -10.63 -14.45
N PHE A 142 -10.95 -11.50 -14.09
CA PHE A 142 -10.69 -12.87 -13.70
C PHE A 142 -10.38 -13.73 -14.93
N ALA A 143 -9.72 -14.87 -14.72
CA ALA A 143 -9.30 -15.80 -15.77
C ALA A 143 -10.46 -16.31 -16.64
N ASP A 144 -11.70 -16.28 -16.13
CA ASP A 144 -12.93 -16.65 -16.84
C ASP A 144 -13.63 -15.46 -17.52
N GLY A 145 -12.98 -14.30 -17.58
CA GLY A 145 -13.45 -13.09 -18.25
C GLY A 145 -14.34 -12.19 -17.39
N TRP A 146 -14.77 -12.63 -16.20
CA TRP A 146 -15.58 -11.80 -15.32
C TRP A 146 -14.76 -10.68 -14.67
N ILE A 147 -15.36 -9.53 -14.35
CA ILE A 147 -14.67 -8.39 -13.67
C ILE A 147 -15.02 -8.25 -12.18
N ALA A 148 -15.95 -9.08 -11.70
CA ALA A 148 -16.43 -9.16 -10.32
C ALA A 148 -17.09 -10.55 -10.12
N PRO A 149 -17.43 -10.93 -8.88
CA PRO A 149 -18.36 -12.04 -8.66
C PRO A 149 -19.63 -11.88 -9.51
N PRO A 150 -20.06 -12.91 -10.27
CA PRO A 150 -21.24 -12.78 -11.15
C PRO A 150 -22.52 -12.35 -10.43
N ALA A 151 -22.67 -12.71 -9.15
CA ALA A 151 -23.81 -12.32 -8.32
C ALA A 151 -23.92 -10.79 -8.09
N ASP A 152 -22.80 -10.06 -8.21
CA ASP A 152 -22.77 -8.60 -8.06
C ASP A 152 -23.12 -7.88 -9.37
N LEU A 153 -23.07 -8.61 -10.50
CA LEU A 153 -23.24 -8.09 -11.85
C LEU A 153 -24.68 -8.33 -12.34
N THR A 154 -25.65 -7.79 -11.59
CA THR A 154 -27.08 -7.96 -11.89
C THR A 154 -27.73 -6.72 -12.51
N ASN A 155 -27.11 -5.54 -12.39
CA ASN A 155 -27.67 -4.29 -12.88
C ASN A 155 -26.66 -3.54 -13.78
N PRO A 156 -26.91 -3.40 -15.11
CA PRO A 156 -25.98 -2.75 -16.02
C PRO A 156 -25.83 -1.24 -15.80
N ARG A 157 -26.60 -0.64 -14.89
CA ARG A 157 -26.51 0.79 -14.54
C ARG A 157 -25.66 1.04 -13.30
N VAL A 158 -25.38 0.01 -12.50
CA VAL A 158 -24.67 0.13 -11.22
C VAL A 158 -23.36 -0.64 -11.33
N VAL A 159 -22.24 0.07 -11.21
CA VAL A 159 -20.92 -0.57 -11.12
C VAL A 159 -20.73 -1.02 -9.67
N PRO A 160 -20.68 -2.32 -9.37
CA PRO A 160 -20.54 -2.80 -8.00
C PRO A 160 -19.16 -2.49 -7.41
N ARG A 161 -19.11 -2.33 -6.08
CA ARG A 161 -17.88 -2.01 -5.33
C ARG A 161 -16.83 -3.12 -5.38
N SER A 162 -17.21 -4.34 -5.74
CA SER A 162 -16.33 -5.50 -5.91
C SER A 162 -15.52 -5.49 -7.20
N ILE A 163 -15.72 -4.53 -8.13
CA ILE A 163 -14.89 -4.42 -9.36
C ILE A 163 -13.65 -3.59 -9.07
N TRP A 164 -12.47 -4.20 -9.08
CA TRP A 164 -11.17 -3.55 -8.85
C TRP A 164 -10.60 -2.95 -10.14
N THR A 165 -9.67 -2.00 -10.05
CA THR A 165 -9.00 -1.44 -11.25
C THR A 165 -7.73 -2.20 -11.63
N THR A 166 -7.44 -2.30 -12.91
CA THR A 166 -6.17 -2.87 -13.40
C THR A 166 -4.97 -2.04 -12.94
N PRO A 167 -3.87 -2.67 -12.48
CA PRO A 167 -2.61 -1.98 -12.23
C PRO A 167 -1.77 -1.80 -13.51
N SER A 168 -2.23 -2.33 -14.66
CA SER A 168 -1.49 -2.30 -15.91
C SER A 168 -1.15 -0.86 -16.33
N SER A 169 0.08 -0.68 -16.80
CA SER A 169 0.54 0.60 -17.34
C SER A 169 -0.20 0.99 -18.62
N TYR A 170 -0.84 0.03 -19.30
CA TYR A 170 -1.54 0.26 -20.57
C TYR A 170 -2.94 0.86 -20.39
N ALA A 171 -3.46 0.95 -19.15
CA ALA A 171 -4.69 1.68 -18.83
C ALA A 171 -4.47 3.21 -18.82
N MET A 172 -3.86 3.74 -19.89
CA MET A 172 -3.26 5.08 -19.95
C MET A 172 -4.19 6.22 -19.51
N PRO A 173 -5.47 6.30 -19.94
CA PRO A 173 -6.36 7.36 -19.48
C PRO A 173 -6.58 7.32 -17.96
N LEU A 174 -6.80 6.13 -17.39
CA LEU A 174 -6.92 5.97 -15.94
C LEU A 174 -5.60 6.33 -15.23
N ARG A 175 -4.46 5.79 -15.70
CA ARG A 175 -3.13 6.06 -15.12
C ARG A 175 -2.80 7.55 -15.10
N THR A 176 -3.18 8.28 -16.15
CA THR A 176 -2.96 9.73 -16.25
C THR A 176 -3.77 10.49 -15.19
N ARG A 177 -5.04 10.12 -15.00
CA ARG A 177 -5.89 10.74 -13.96
C ARG A 177 -5.44 10.38 -12.55
N MET A 178 -4.98 9.14 -12.33
CA MET A 178 -4.35 8.73 -11.07
C MET A 178 -3.12 9.61 -10.77
N GLU A 179 -2.20 9.74 -11.73
CA GLU A 179 -0.99 10.54 -11.57
C GLU A 179 -1.30 12.00 -11.24
N GLU A 180 -2.25 12.62 -11.95
CA GLU A 180 -2.66 14.01 -11.68
C GLU A 180 -3.23 14.18 -10.27
N THR A 181 -4.12 13.27 -9.84
CA THR A 181 -4.63 13.27 -8.46
C THR A 181 -3.49 13.16 -7.46
N ILE A 182 -2.57 12.22 -7.64
CA ILE A 182 -1.47 11.99 -6.71
C ILE A 182 -0.51 13.18 -6.66
N ARG A 183 -0.22 13.83 -7.79
CA ARG A 183 0.61 15.05 -7.83
C ARG A 183 -0.03 16.24 -7.12
N LEU A 184 -1.36 16.41 -7.24
CA LEU A 184 -2.07 17.46 -6.52
C LEU A 184 -2.03 17.23 -5.01
N VAL A 185 -2.32 16.01 -4.57
CA VAL A 185 -2.28 15.62 -3.15
C VAL A 185 -0.86 15.70 -2.59
N SER A 186 0.14 15.22 -3.33
CA SER A 186 1.54 15.28 -2.92
C SER A 186 2.05 16.71 -2.81
N GLY A 187 1.62 17.59 -3.72
CA GLY A 187 1.94 19.01 -3.67
C GLY A 187 1.45 19.67 -2.39
N HIS A 188 0.21 19.39 -2.00
CA HIS A 188 -0.38 19.89 -0.77
C HIS A 188 0.29 19.32 0.49
N LEU A 189 0.56 18.01 0.50
CA LEU A 189 1.29 17.34 1.59
C LEU A 189 2.71 17.87 1.76
N ALA A 190 3.44 18.08 0.65
CA ALA A 190 4.77 18.66 0.68
C ALA A 190 4.74 20.10 1.23
N GLY A 191 3.73 20.89 0.85
CA GLY A 191 3.47 22.21 1.43
C GLY A 191 3.28 22.15 2.95
N LYS A 192 2.43 21.24 3.45
CA LYS A 192 2.21 21.05 4.89
C LYS A 192 3.41 20.51 5.64
N MET A 193 4.20 19.63 5.03
CA MET A 193 5.44 19.12 5.61
C MET A 193 6.52 20.21 5.68
N ALA A 194 6.56 21.13 4.73
CA ALA A 194 7.45 22.29 4.78
C ALA A 194 6.98 23.36 5.79
N GLU A 195 5.67 23.56 5.93
CA GLU A 195 5.07 24.50 6.88
C GLU A 195 5.21 24.02 8.33
N PHE A 196 5.05 22.71 8.58
CA PHE A 196 5.07 22.07 9.90
C PHE A 196 5.92 20.79 9.93
N PRO A 197 7.25 20.89 9.73
CA PRO A 197 8.16 19.73 9.61
C PRO A 197 8.26 18.88 10.89
N GLU A 198 7.95 19.47 12.04
CA GLU A 198 7.85 18.80 13.34
C GLU A 198 6.51 18.12 13.58
N THR A 199 5.49 18.40 12.77
CA THR A 199 4.15 17.82 12.90
C THR A 199 3.93 16.72 11.87
N LEU A 200 3.94 17.05 10.57
CA LEU A 200 3.79 16.05 9.51
C LEU A 200 5.15 15.43 9.20
N VAL A 201 5.46 14.33 9.89
CA VAL A 201 6.83 13.78 9.88
C VAL A 201 7.06 12.77 8.76
N SER A 202 6.01 12.06 8.33
CA SER A 202 6.08 11.07 7.25
C SER A 202 4.73 10.82 6.58
N VAL A 203 4.78 10.24 5.39
CA VAL A 203 3.63 9.83 4.57
C VAL A 203 3.89 8.45 4.00
N SER A 204 2.86 7.65 3.75
CA SER A 204 2.99 6.41 2.99
C SER A 204 2.15 6.41 1.73
N GLY A 205 2.60 5.66 0.72
CA GLY A 205 1.89 5.43 -0.52
C GLY A 205 0.63 4.60 -0.37
N ASP A 206 0.05 4.27 -1.52
CA ASP A 206 -1.18 3.48 -1.63
C ASP A 206 -1.10 2.18 -0.82
N GLY A 207 -1.94 2.08 0.21
CA GLY A 207 -1.97 0.96 1.12
C GLY A 207 -2.32 -0.36 0.44
N GLU A 208 -1.46 -1.35 0.65
CA GLU A 208 -1.71 -2.78 0.43
C GLU A 208 -2.06 -3.15 -1.01
N VAL A 209 -1.46 -2.48 -2.00
CA VAL A 209 -1.74 -2.72 -3.43
C VAL A 209 -1.64 -4.21 -3.78
N GLU A 210 -2.76 -4.75 -4.26
CA GLU A 210 -2.93 -6.15 -4.57
C GLU A 210 -3.91 -6.37 -5.72
N LEU A 211 -3.89 -7.59 -6.27
CA LEU A 211 -4.90 -8.06 -7.20
C LEU A 211 -6.16 -8.46 -6.43
N THR A 212 -7.31 -8.43 -7.09
CA THR A 212 -8.61 -8.63 -6.44
C THR A 212 -8.68 -9.95 -5.67
N TRP A 213 -9.14 -9.87 -4.42
CA TRP A 213 -9.35 -11.02 -3.55
C TRP A 213 -10.81 -11.49 -3.48
N GLU A 214 -11.75 -10.77 -4.11
CA GLU A 214 -13.21 -10.94 -3.97
C GLU A 214 -13.67 -12.38 -4.21
N ARG A 215 -13.16 -13.03 -5.26
CA ARG A 215 -13.57 -14.40 -5.62
C ARG A 215 -12.78 -15.50 -4.94
N ASN A 216 -11.64 -15.20 -4.32
CA ASN A 216 -10.78 -16.21 -3.68
C ASN A 216 -10.89 -16.19 -2.15
N PHE A 217 -11.03 -15.00 -1.55
CA PHE A 217 -11.06 -14.82 -0.09
C PHE A 217 -12.24 -13.98 0.40
N GLY A 218 -13.03 -13.38 -0.49
CA GLY A 218 -14.20 -12.54 -0.18
C GLY A 218 -15.23 -13.20 0.73
N PRO A 219 -16.13 -12.41 1.37
CA PRO A 219 -17.27 -12.94 2.11
C PRO A 219 -18.09 -13.96 1.31
N ASP A 220 -18.18 -13.79 -0.01
CA ASP A 220 -18.93 -14.66 -0.92
C ASP A 220 -18.06 -15.56 -1.81
N ALA A 221 -16.75 -15.68 -1.51
CA ALA A 221 -15.85 -16.56 -2.26
C ALA A 221 -16.32 -18.01 -2.17
N THR A 222 -16.74 -18.58 -3.32
CA THR A 222 -17.08 -20.00 -3.45
C THR A 222 -15.79 -20.83 -3.45
N GLY A 223 -15.69 -21.86 -2.59
CA GLY A 223 -14.55 -22.79 -2.59
C GLY A 223 -13.34 -22.40 -1.73
N ARG A 224 -13.58 -21.69 -0.61
CA ARG A 224 -12.64 -21.11 0.41
C ARG A 224 -11.35 -21.88 0.81
N THR A 225 -11.02 -23.05 0.29
CA THR A 225 -9.84 -23.83 0.74
C THR A 225 -9.21 -24.75 -0.30
N SER A 226 -9.76 -24.90 -1.52
CA SER A 226 -9.18 -25.85 -2.48
C SER A 226 -8.45 -25.13 -3.62
N LYS A 227 -7.18 -25.50 -3.87
CA LYS A 227 -6.39 -25.00 -5.02
C LYS A 227 -7.10 -25.18 -6.37
N ALA A 228 -8.04 -26.12 -6.46
CA ALA A 228 -8.81 -26.42 -7.66
C ALA A 228 -9.88 -25.37 -8.03
N GLY A 229 -10.23 -24.45 -7.11
CA GLY A 229 -11.24 -23.41 -7.32
C GLY A 229 -10.70 -21.99 -7.47
N ILE A 230 -9.37 -21.83 -7.53
CA ILE A 230 -8.74 -20.51 -7.61
C ILE A 230 -9.06 -19.86 -8.95
N VAL A 231 -9.49 -18.59 -8.91
CA VAL A 231 -9.66 -17.77 -10.11
C VAL A 231 -8.68 -16.60 -10.06
N TYR A 232 -7.73 -16.61 -10.98
CA TYR A 232 -6.65 -15.62 -11.03
C TYR A 232 -7.12 -14.32 -11.68
N ALA A 233 -6.49 -13.20 -11.31
CA ALA A 233 -6.62 -11.88 -11.95
C ALA A 233 -5.21 -11.28 -12.03
N ASP A 234 -4.85 -10.39 -12.94
CA ASP A 234 -5.69 -9.62 -13.85
C ASP A 234 -5.52 -10.08 -15.31
N TYR A 235 -6.62 -10.42 -15.98
CA TYR A 235 -6.68 -10.81 -17.40
C TYR A 235 -7.34 -9.73 -18.26
N SER A 236 -7.36 -8.48 -17.80
CA SER A 236 -7.83 -7.36 -18.60
C SER A 236 -7.04 -7.28 -19.90
N PRO A 237 -7.64 -6.80 -21.01
CA PRO A 237 -6.90 -6.64 -22.26
C PRO A 237 -5.62 -5.81 -22.10
N PHE A 238 -5.60 -4.84 -21.18
CA PHE A 238 -4.39 -4.08 -20.87
C PHE A 238 -3.31 -4.93 -20.22
N ALA A 239 -3.63 -5.73 -19.19
CA ALA A 239 -2.66 -6.60 -18.54
C ALA A 239 -2.11 -7.70 -19.49
N VAL A 240 -2.95 -8.26 -20.36
CA VAL A 240 -2.50 -9.28 -21.34
C VAL A 240 -1.62 -8.66 -22.43
N ALA A 241 -1.95 -7.45 -22.92
CA ALA A 241 -1.09 -6.73 -23.85
C ALA A 241 0.27 -6.38 -23.23
N GLU A 242 0.28 -5.91 -21.98
CA GLU A 242 1.53 -5.59 -21.27
C GLU A 242 2.37 -6.85 -21.02
N PHE A 243 1.75 -8.00 -20.74
CA PHE A 243 2.45 -9.29 -20.62
C PHE A 243 3.07 -9.76 -21.93
N ARG A 244 2.31 -9.66 -23.02
CA ARG A 244 2.81 -9.94 -24.37
C ARG A 244 4.08 -9.14 -24.63
N ASP A 245 4.01 -7.84 -24.41
CA ASP A 245 5.11 -6.94 -24.74
C ASP A 245 6.30 -7.12 -23.77
N TRP A 246 6.04 -7.45 -22.50
CA TRP A 246 7.06 -7.85 -21.54
C TRP A 246 7.84 -9.09 -22.01
N LEU A 247 7.14 -10.12 -22.51
CA LEU A 247 7.79 -11.30 -23.08
C LEU A 247 8.57 -10.96 -24.36
N ARG A 248 7.99 -10.14 -25.24
CA ARG A 248 8.64 -9.72 -26.49
C ARG A 248 9.86 -8.85 -26.26
N SER A 249 9.92 -8.06 -25.19
CA SER A 249 11.10 -7.23 -24.84
C SER A 249 12.37 -8.04 -24.53
N THR A 250 12.31 -9.37 -24.61
CA THR A 250 13.43 -10.29 -24.47
C THR A 250 13.91 -10.79 -25.83
N ALA A 251 13.79 -12.09 -26.12
CA ALA A 251 14.25 -12.70 -27.38
C ALA A 251 13.36 -12.34 -28.59
N TYR A 252 12.07 -12.10 -28.40
CA TYR A 252 11.10 -12.07 -29.53
C TYR A 252 10.76 -10.66 -30.03
N SER A 253 11.63 -9.68 -29.79
CA SER A 253 11.32 -8.28 -30.12
C SER A 253 11.33 -8.03 -31.63
N GLY A 254 12.16 -8.75 -32.37
CA GLY A 254 12.29 -8.70 -33.83
C GLY A 254 11.26 -9.53 -34.60
N ASP A 255 10.63 -10.50 -33.95
CA ASP A 255 9.75 -11.47 -34.60
C ASP A 255 8.39 -10.87 -35.00
N ARG A 256 8.04 -11.01 -36.28
CA ARG A 256 6.75 -10.56 -36.83
C ARG A 256 5.58 -11.39 -36.32
N THR A 257 5.78 -12.68 -36.08
CA THR A 257 4.78 -13.57 -35.49
C THR A 257 5.40 -14.40 -34.35
N PRO A 258 4.60 -15.00 -33.47
CA PRO A 258 5.11 -15.89 -32.43
C PRO A 258 5.86 -17.15 -32.94
N ASP A 259 5.74 -17.46 -34.24
CA ASP A 259 6.36 -18.64 -34.87
C ASP A 259 7.52 -18.30 -35.81
N SER A 260 7.75 -17.01 -36.11
CA SER A 260 8.90 -16.57 -36.91
C SER A 260 10.13 -16.42 -36.03
N ASP A 261 11.29 -16.78 -36.57
CA ASP A 261 12.64 -16.45 -36.08
C ASP A 261 13.23 -15.45 -37.07
N ASP A 262 12.80 -14.18 -36.99
CA ASP A 262 13.13 -13.17 -38.00
C ASP A 262 14.54 -12.59 -37.82
N ASP A 263 15.13 -12.69 -36.63
CA ASP A 263 16.50 -12.24 -36.33
C ASP A 263 17.56 -13.35 -36.41
N GLY A 264 17.14 -14.62 -36.53
CA GLY A 264 18.00 -15.77 -36.76
C GLY A 264 18.69 -16.29 -35.49
N ASP A 265 18.16 -15.98 -34.31
CA ASP A 265 18.74 -16.40 -33.03
C ASP A 265 18.44 -17.87 -32.66
N GLY A 266 17.57 -18.54 -33.43
CA GLY A 266 17.20 -19.95 -33.25
C GLY A 266 16.03 -20.18 -32.29
N HIS A 267 15.43 -19.10 -31.78
CA HIS A 267 14.30 -19.10 -30.88
C HIS A 267 13.01 -18.65 -31.59
N THR A 268 11.89 -19.24 -31.19
CA THR A 268 10.57 -18.68 -31.50
C THR A 268 9.73 -18.77 -30.24
N PHE A 269 8.82 -17.83 -30.06
CA PHE A 269 7.98 -17.82 -28.87
C PHE A 269 7.18 -19.12 -28.71
N ASN A 270 6.54 -19.57 -29.80
CA ASN A 270 5.74 -20.79 -29.82
C ASN A 270 6.58 -22.03 -29.45
N LYS A 271 7.81 -22.15 -29.96
CA LYS A 271 8.71 -23.26 -29.64
C LYS A 271 9.17 -23.21 -28.18
N ASP A 272 9.54 -22.04 -27.68
CA ASP A 272 10.15 -21.88 -26.36
C ASP A 272 9.15 -22.03 -25.21
N PHE A 273 7.89 -21.65 -25.45
CA PHE A 273 6.79 -21.73 -24.48
C PHE A 273 5.76 -22.82 -24.80
N GLY A 274 5.94 -23.60 -25.87
CA GLY A 274 5.01 -24.67 -26.27
C GLY A 274 3.62 -24.15 -26.66
N GLN A 275 3.56 -22.98 -27.31
CA GLN A 275 2.33 -22.32 -27.73
C GLN A 275 2.10 -22.49 -29.25
N GLN A 276 0.93 -22.06 -29.73
CA GLN A 276 0.53 -22.15 -31.14
C GLN A 276 -0.18 -20.87 -31.61
N PHE A 277 0.32 -19.71 -31.18
CA PHE A 277 -0.25 -18.43 -31.59
C PHE A 277 0.16 -18.09 -33.03
N GLU A 278 -0.78 -17.59 -33.82
CA GLU A 278 -0.50 -17.17 -35.22
C GLU A 278 -0.16 -15.68 -35.33
N THR A 279 -0.52 -14.88 -34.32
CA THR A 279 -0.33 -13.43 -34.31
C THR A 279 -0.06 -12.92 -32.90
N TRP A 280 0.66 -11.80 -32.82
CA TRP A 280 0.84 -11.04 -31.58
C TRP A 280 -0.40 -10.25 -31.15
N GLN A 281 -1.41 -10.10 -32.01
CA GLN A 281 -2.68 -9.47 -31.62
C GLN A 281 -3.36 -10.25 -30.49
N LEU A 282 -4.00 -9.57 -29.55
CA LEU A 282 -4.67 -10.24 -28.45
C LEU A 282 -5.85 -11.08 -28.93
N LYS A 283 -5.97 -12.28 -28.37
CA LYS A 283 -7.11 -13.18 -28.61
C LYS A 283 -8.44 -12.52 -28.27
N TYR A 284 -8.48 -11.75 -27.20
CA TYR A 284 -9.70 -11.12 -26.69
C TYR A 284 -9.56 -9.60 -26.68
N PHE A 285 -10.51 -8.91 -27.33
CA PHE A 285 -10.69 -7.46 -27.25
C PHE A 285 -9.51 -6.56 -27.74
N GLU A 286 -8.62 -7.02 -28.63
CA GLU A 286 -7.51 -6.21 -29.19
C GLU A 286 -8.02 -4.88 -29.81
N GLU A 287 -8.98 -4.98 -30.71
CA GLU A 287 -9.47 -3.86 -31.53
C GLU A 287 -10.85 -3.35 -31.06
N SER A 288 -11.24 -3.65 -29.81
CA SER A 288 -12.59 -3.35 -29.33
C SER A 288 -12.88 -1.85 -29.20
N GLY A 289 -11.84 -1.02 -29.07
CA GLY A 289 -11.98 0.32 -28.49
C GLY A 289 -12.55 0.26 -27.06
N PRO A 290 -12.91 1.41 -26.46
CA PRO A 290 -13.51 1.45 -25.14
C PRO A 290 -14.81 0.64 -25.05
N ILE A 291 -14.91 -0.23 -24.04
CA ILE A 291 -16.09 -1.07 -23.83
C ILE A 291 -16.87 -0.53 -22.63
N SER A 292 -18.00 0.14 -22.86
CA SER A 292 -18.81 0.63 -21.74
C SER A 292 -19.28 -0.52 -20.83
N PHE A 293 -19.49 -0.23 -19.54
CA PHE A 293 -19.98 -1.23 -18.58
C PHE A 293 -21.28 -1.90 -19.03
N ALA A 294 -22.23 -1.13 -19.56
CA ALA A 294 -23.49 -1.68 -20.07
C ALA A 294 -23.29 -2.62 -21.28
N ALA A 295 -22.36 -2.29 -22.19
CA ALA A 295 -22.04 -3.13 -23.34
C ALA A 295 -21.39 -4.45 -22.91
N TYR A 296 -20.43 -4.38 -21.98
CA TYR A 296 -19.82 -5.57 -21.38
C TYR A 296 -20.85 -6.46 -20.68
N MET A 297 -21.76 -5.86 -19.91
CA MET A 297 -22.84 -6.58 -19.23
C MET A 297 -23.75 -7.32 -20.21
N ALA A 298 -24.03 -6.73 -21.37
CA ALA A 298 -24.85 -7.32 -22.42
C ALA A 298 -24.16 -8.46 -23.21
N LEU A 299 -22.85 -8.67 -23.05
CA LEU A 299 -22.16 -9.79 -23.70
C LEU A 299 -22.68 -11.12 -23.16
N PRO A 300 -23.10 -12.07 -24.02
CA PRO A 300 -23.54 -13.39 -23.58
C PRO A 300 -22.39 -14.16 -22.91
N ASP A 301 -21.20 -14.07 -23.49
CA ASP A 301 -19.98 -14.72 -22.99
C ASP A 301 -18.92 -13.66 -22.70
N LYS A 302 -18.28 -13.75 -21.53
CA LYS A 302 -17.18 -12.83 -21.17
C LYS A 302 -15.84 -13.24 -21.79
N LEU A 303 -15.75 -14.49 -22.23
CA LEU A 303 -14.72 -15.01 -23.14
C LEU A 303 -15.40 -15.44 -24.44
N PRO A 304 -15.55 -14.53 -25.42
CA PRO A 304 -16.28 -14.80 -26.64
C PRO A 304 -15.62 -15.92 -27.45
N THR A 305 -16.42 -16.82 -28.01
CA THR A 305 -15.97 -17.91 -28.91
C THR A 305 -16.17 -17.57 -30.39
N SER A 306 -16.74 -16.40 -30.69
CA SER A 306 -16.92 -15.87 -32.04
C SER A 306 -17.17 -14.36 -32.00
N GLY A 307 -17.19 -13.72 -33.16
CA GLY A 307 -17.55 -12.31 -33.31
C GLY A 307 -16.38 -11.35 -33.18
N PRO A 308 -16.65 -10.02 -33.12
CA PRO A 308 -15.64 -8.98 -33.28
C PRO A 308 -14.66 -8.85 -32.11
N TYR A 309 -14.92 -9.52 -30.99
CA TYR A 309 -14.08 -9.48 -29.80
C TYR A 309 -13.14 -10.71 -29.70
N LEU A 310 -13.14 -11.58 -30.70
CA LEU A 310 -12.28 -12.76 -30.78
C LEU A 310 -11.38 -12.68 -32.02
N ILE A 311 -10.10 -12.85 -31.81
CA ILE A 311 -9.13 -13.21 -32.85
C ILE A 311 -8.69 -14.65 -32.56
N ASP A 312 -9.15 -15.60 -33.37
CA ASP A 312 -8.76 -16.99 -33.20
C ASP A 312 -7.23 -17.11 -33.31
N LYS A 313 -6.64 -17.94 -32.44
CA LYS A 313 -5.17 -18.10 -32.30
C LYS A 313 -4.38 -16.79 -32.06
N GLY A 314 -5.04 -15.72 -31.63
CA GLY A 314 -4.37 -14.55 -31.06
C GLY A 314 -3.67 -14.86 -29.74
N PHE A 315 -2.76 -13.98 -29.33
CA PHE A 315 -2.02 -14.09 -28.07
C PHE A 315 -2.95 -13.97 -26.86
N ASP A 316 -2.78 -14.85 -25.87
CA ASP A 316 -3.48 -14.76 -24.58
C ASP A 316 -2.58 -15.25 -23.46
N ALA A 317 -2.79 -14.73 -22.25
CA ALA A 317 -2.13 -15.26 -21.06
C ALA A 317 -2.67 -16.65 -20.71
N PRO A 318 -1.87 -17.54 -20.09
CA PRO A 318 -2.37 -18.84 -19.65
C PRO A 318 -3.39 -18.64 -18.53
N ARG A 319 -4.59 -19.23 -18.67
CA ARG A 319 -5.74 -19.00 -17.77
C ARG A 319 -5.90 -20.04 -16.66
N ALA A 320 -5.12 -21.12 -16.70
CA ALA A 320 -5.16 -22.20 -15.73
C ALA A 320 -3.74 -22.65 -15.36
N PRO A 321 -3.52 -23.09 -14.10
CA PRO A 321 -2.22 -23.56 -13.67
C PRO A 321 -1.88 -24.91 -14.31
N HIS A 322 -0.69 -25.00 -14.88
CA HIS A 322 -0.10 -26.24 -15.37
C HIS A 322 1.29 -26.41 -14.73
N GLY A 323 1.50 -27.51 -13.99
CA GLY A 323 2.75 -27.73 -13.27
C GLY A 323 3.93 -27.88 -14.22
N GLY A 324 4.99 -27.08 -14.02
CA GLY A 324 6.17 -27.07 -14.88
C GLY A 324 5.98 -26.35 -16.22
N ASP A 325 4.84 -25.69 -16.44
CA ASP A 325 4.60 -24.86 -17.62
C ASP A 325 5.34 -23.52 -17.50
N ARG A 326 6.34 -23.33 -18.36
CA ARG A 326 7.15 -22.11 -18.42
C ARG A 326 6.30 -20.88 -18.75
N PHE A 327 5.22 -21.02 -19.50
CA PHE A 327 4.34 -19.91 -19.86
C PHE A 327 3.51 -19.48 -18.65
N TRP A 328 2.96 -20.44 -17.91
CA TRP A 328 2.31 -20.19 -16.62
C TRP A 328 3.24 -19.52 -15.61
N GLU A 329 4.47 -20.02 -15.46
CA GLU A 329 5.47 -19.41 -14.56
C GLU A 329 5.82 -17.97 -14.98
N ALA A 330 5.94 -17.72 -16.28
CA ALA A 330 6.17 -16.38 -16.80
C ALA A 330 5.01 -15.43 -16.48
N TRP A 331 3.77 -15.89 -16.63
CA TRP A 331 2.58 -15.14 -16.27
C TRP A 331 2.52 -14.79 -14.78
N MET A 332 2.83 -15.77 -13.91
CA MET A 332 2.88 -15.55 -12.47
C MET A 332 3.96 -14.55 -12.06
N ARG A 333 5.12 -14.54 -12.74
CA ARG A 333 6.16 -13.53 -12.52
C ARG A 333 5.72 -12.15 -12.99
N PHE A 334 5.13 -12.06 -14.19
CA PHE A 334 4.63 -10.81 -14.73
C PHE A 334 3.58 -10.17 -13.83
N ARG A 335 2.60 -10.93 -13.32
CA ARG A 335 1.57 -10.41 -12.42
C ARG A 335 2.15 -9.73 -11.18
N LYS A 336 3.21 -10.30 -10.60
CA LYS A 336 3.94 -9.69 -9.48
C LYS A 336 4.67 -8.41 -9.93
N GLN A 337 5.37 -8.47 -11.06
CA GLN A 337 6.10 -7.33 -11.62
C GLN A 337 5.18 -6.14 -11.93
N MET A 338 3.97 -6.40 -12.42
CA MET A 338 2.97 -5.37 -12.71
C MET A 338 2.58 -4.58 -11.45
N ILE A 339 2.41 -5.27 -10.30
CA ILE A 339 2.16 -4.58 -9.03
C ILE A 339 3.40 -3.80 -8.56
N VAL A 340 4.60 -4.38 -8.68
CA VAL A 340 5.86 -3.67 -8.37
C VAL A 340 5.97 -2.39 -9.19
N ASN A 341 5.66 -2.44 -10.48
CA ASN A 341 5.68 -1.28 -11.38
C ASN A 341 4.67 -0.22 -10.92
N TYR A 342 3.43 -0.61 -10.61
CA TYR A 342 2.41 0.32 -10.10
C TYR A 342 2.88 1.05 -8.84
N VAL A 343 3.38 0.31 -7.84
CA VAL A 343 3.78 0.89 -6.55
C VAL A 343 4.98 1.84 -6.72
N ARG A 344 5.92 1.49 -7.60
CA ARG A 344 7.05 2.37 -7.95
C ARG A 344 6.62 3.62 -8.70
N ASP A 345 5.65 3.50 -9.62
CA ASP A 345 5.08 4.65 -10.31
C ASP A 345 4.36 5.58 -9.34
N PHE A 346 3.57 5.03 -8.42
CA PHE A 346 2.90 5.81 -7.38
C PHE A 346 3.90 6.59 -6.53
N ALA A 347 4.98 5.93 -6.10
CA ALA A 347 6.07 6.57 -5.39
C ALA A 347 6.71 7.71 -6.19
N ARG A 348 6.99 7.46 -7.48
CA ARG A 348 7.52 8.48 -8.39
C ARG A 348 6.59 9.69 -8.51
N TRP A 349 5.27 9.48 -8.60
CA TRP A 349 4.30 10.57 -8.66
C TRP A 349 4.28 11.41 -7.38
N MET A 350 4.36 10.75 -6.22
CA MET A 350 4.43 11.41 -4.92
C MET A 350 5.68 12.27 -4.74
N THR A 351 6.80 11.90 -5.37
CA THR A 351 8.09 12.59 -5.21
C THR A 351 8.53 13.40 -6.43
N ALA A 352 7.65 13.64 -7.41
CA ALA A 352 8.03 14.31 -8.65
C ALA A 352 8.26 15.82 -8.50
N SER A 353 7.27 16.60 -8.04
CA SER A 353 7.36 18.07 -7.77
C SER A 353 6.03 18.68 -7.29
N PRO A 354 6.00 19.52 -6.22
CA PRO A 354 7.08 19.67 -5.24
C PRO A 354 7.25 18.34 -4.48
N PRO A 355 8.49 17.89 -4.25
CA PRO A 355 8.72 16.54 -3.77
C PRO A 355 8.47 16.45 -2.26
N ILE A 356 7.71 15.44 -1.83
CA ILE A 356 7.92 14.88 -0.50
C ILE A 356 9.30 14.23 -0.50
N SER A 357 10.09 14.44 0.56
CA SER A 357 11.40 13.79 0.68
C SER A 357 11.24 12.27 0.65
N SER A 358 12.07 11.56 -0.12
CA SER A 358 12.07 10.10 -0.21
C SER A 358 12.38 9.42 1.13
N ASP A 359 13.04 10.13 2.07
CA ASP A 359 13.28 9.65 3.43
C ASP A 359 12.06 9.77 4.37
N ARG A 360 11.03 10.49 3.92
CA ARG A 360 9.77 10.72 4.63
C ARG A 360 8.57 10.12 3.92
N PHE A 361 8.78 9.54 2.74
CA PHE A 361 7.80 8.78 1.99
C PHE A 361 8.11 7.29 2.06
N TYR A 362 7.13 6.48 2.41
CA TYR A 362 7.25 5.02 2.51
C TYR A 362 6.31 4.31 1.55
N SER A 363 6.70 3.16 1.00
CA SER A 363 5.70 2.22 0.48
C SER A 363 4.79 1.73 1.62
N HIS A 364 3.67 1.08 1.32
CA HIS A 364 2.80 0.52 2.36
C HIS A 364 2.21 -0.80 1.86
N GLN A 365 2.92 -1.93 2.03
CA GLN A 365 2.57 -3.18 1.35
C GLN A 365 2.45 -4.38 2.31
N ILE A 366 1.61 -5.37 1.97
CA ILE A 366 1.56 -6.65 2.69
C ILE A 366 2.56 -7.62 2.03
N PRO A 367 3.63 -8.06 2.72
CA PRO A 367 4.60 -9.00 2.14
C PRO A 367 4.04 -10.44 2.17
N ALA A 368 3.30 -10.81 1.13
CA ALA A 368 2.52 -12.06 1.10
C ALA A 368 3.36 -13.34 1.10
N ASP A 369 4.60 -13.26 0.64
CA ASP A 369 5.64 -14.29 0.70
C ASP A 369 6.25 -14.47 2.11
N PHE A 370 5.77 -13.73 3.10
CA PHE A 370 6.08 -13.93 4.52
C PHE A 370 4.83 -14.16 5.38
N LEU A 371 3.63 -14.12 4.79
CA LEU A 371 2.39 -14.30 5.54
C LEU A 371 2.40 -15.64 6.26
N PHE A 372 2.19 -15.57 7.58
CA PHE A 372 2.06 -16.74 8.45
C PHE A 372 3.25 -17.72 8.38
N GLY A 373 4.44 -17.21 8.03
CA GLY A 373 5.67 -17.99 7.90
C GLY A 373 5.74 -18.82 6.62
N GLN A 374 4.87 -18.55 5.64
CA GLN A 374 4.78 -19.30 4.39
C GLN A 374 5.33 -18.50 3.22
N ARG A 375 6.30 -19.07 2.50
CA ARG A 375 6.91 -18.45 1.30
C ARG A 375 6.08 -18.58 0.03
N ASN A 376 5.06 -19.42 0.03
CA ASN A 376 4.21 -19.70 -1.14
C ASN A 376 2.76 -19.83 -0.72
N ASP A 377 2.27 -18.81 -0.01
CA ASP A 377 0.87 -18.71 0.39
C ASP A 377 -0.04 -18.57 -0.83
N VAL A 378 -1.26 -19.09 -0.74
CA VAL A 378 -2.23 -18.98 -1.84
C VAL A 378 -2.61 -17.52 -2.14
N ARG A 379 -2.64 -16.63 -1.13
CA ARG A 379 -2.86 -15.20 -1.34
C ARG A 379 -1.81 -14.60 -2.26
N LEU A 380 -0.54 -14.99 -2.11
CA LEU A 380 0.55 -14.53 -2.99
C LEU A 380 0.33 -14.95 -4.46
N GLN A 381 -0.34 -16.08 -4.69
CA GLN A 381 -0.62 -16.57 -6.04
C GLN A 381 -1.80 -15.84 -6.67
N THR A 382 -2.76 -15.36 -5.88
CA THR A 382 -4.04 -14.88 -6.40
C THR A 382 -4.22 -13.38 -6.33
N SER A 383 -3.89 -12.78 -5.19
CA SER A 383 -4.28 -11.42 -4.85
C SER A 383 -3.10 -10.62 -4.32
N ALA A 384 -2.54 -11.04 -3.18
CA ALA A 384 -1.57 -10.26 -2.42
C ALA A 384 -0.22 -10.07 -3.14
N SER A 385 0.47 -8.98 -2.80
CA SER A 385 1.77 -8.60 -3.36
C SER A 385 2.94 -9.26 -2.64
N PRO A 386 4.07 -9.50 -3.33
CA PRO A 386 5.28 -10.01 -2.67
C PRO A 386 6.05 -8.88 -1.98
N VAL A 387 7.00 -9.23 -1.10
CA VAL A 387 7.86 -8.26 -0.39
C VAL A 387 8.56 -7.28 -1.33
N GLU A 388 8.81 -7.65 -2.60
CA GLU A 388 9.44 -6.76 -3.57
C GLU A 388 8.69 -5.44 -3.77
N THR A 389 7.37 -5.41 -3.57
CA THR A 389 6.57 -4.17 -3.69
C THR A 389 6.89 -3.15 -2.61
N ALA A 390 7.53 -3.56 -1.51
CA ALA A 390 7.98 -2.65 -0.48
C ALA A 390 9.19 -1.80 -0.92
N PHE A 391 9.95 -2.22 -1.94
CA PHE A 391 11.19 -1.53 -2.31
C PHE A 391 10.98 -0.56 -3.48
N ILE A 392 10.92 0.73 -3.13
CA ILE A 392 10.56 1.82 -4.05
C ILE A 392 11.70 2.81 -4.36
N ASP A 393 12.94 2.43 -4.07
CA ASP A 393 14.11 3.27 -4.37
C ASP A 393 14.16 3.70 -5.86
N PRO A 394 14.60 4.94 -6.16
CA PRO A 394 15.06 5.99 -5.23
C PRO A 394 13.92 6.89 -4.71
N PHE A 395 12.66 6.55 -4.99
CA PHE A 395 11.51 7.43 -4.76
C PHE A 395 10.97 7.38 -3.33
N GLY A 396 11.45 6.47 -2.50
CA GLY A 396 11.00 6.38 -1.11
C GLY A 396 11.65 5.25 -0.35
N SER A 397 11.22 5.10 0.88
CA SER A 397 11.70 4.10 1.83
C SER A 397 10.78 2.88 1.89
N ALA A 398 11.28 1.74 2.36
CA ALA A 398 10.47 0.54 2.44
C ALA A 398 9.44 0.63 3.58
N GLY A 399 8.18 0.30 3.32
CA GLY A 399 7.15 0.25 4.34
C GLY A 399 6.17 -0.88 4.13
N VAL A 400 5.81 -1.53 5.25
CA VAL A 400 5.03 -2.78 5.26
C VAL A 400 3.91 -2.78 6.29
N THR A 401 2.83 -3.48 5.97
CA THR A 401 1.81 -3.93 6.94
C THR A 401 2.20 -5.30 7.48
N VAL A 402 2.15 -5.47 8.80
CA VAL A 402 2.58 -6.71 9.45
C VAL A 402 1.60 -7.12 10.56
N TYR A 403 0.91 -8.23 10.30
CA TYR A 403 -0.01 -8.85 11.23
C TYR A 403 0.38 -10.28 11.58
N ASN A 404 0.41 -10.58 12.89
CA ASN A 404 0.35 -11.96 13.35
C ASN A 404 -1.11 -12.26 13.72
N LEU A 405 -1.72 -13.27 13.09
CA LEU A 405 -3.09 -13.67 13.41
C LEU A 405 -3.11 -14.58 14.63
N PHE A 406 -3.94 -14.26 15.60
CA PHE A 406 -4.16 -15.06 16.80
C PHE A 406 -5.45 -15.87 16.66
N ASP A 407 -5.32 -17.20 16.67
CA ASP A 407 -6.45 -18.15 16.53
C ASP A 407 -7.11 -18.51 17.87
N GLY A 408 -6.75 -17.81 18.96
CA GLY A 408 -7.16 -18.11 20.33
C GLY A 408 -6.20 -19.07 21.06
N LYS A 409 -5.26 -19.71 20.34
CA LYS A 409 -4.27 -20.63 20.91
C LYS A 409 -2.84 -20.33 20.43
N ARG A 410 -2.67 -19.94 19.17
CA ARG A 410 -1.39 -19.76 18.49
C ARG A 410 -1.39 -18.47 17.67
N HIS A 411 -0.19 -17.97 17.43
CA HIS A 411 0.07 -16.87 16.51
C HIS A 411 0.57 -17.41 15.17
N LEU A 412 -0.19 -17.15 14.10
CA LEU A 412 0.24 -17.31 12.73
C LEU A 412 1.08 -16.08 12.37
N ARG A 413 2.39 -16.25 12.28
CA ARG A 413 3.33 -15.13 12.33
C ARG A 413 3.74 -14.61 10.96
N THR A 414 3.54 -13.32 10.74
CA THR A 414 4.14 -12.56 9.63
C THR A 414 5.31 -11.70 10.14
N ALA A 415 5.16 -11.12 11.34
CA ALA A 415 6.23 -10.47 12.09
C ALA A 415 7.26 -11.51 12.55
N THR A 416 8.27 -11.70 11.70
CA THR A 416 9.35 -12.65 11.92
C THR A 416 10.70 -11.97 11.69
N PRO A 417 11.76 -12.43 12.38
CA PRO A 417 13.12 -11.96 12.10
C PRO A 417 13.53 -12.12 10.63
N ALA A 418 12.99 -13.10 9.91
CA ALA A 418 13.27 -13.31 8.49
C ALA A 418 12.72 -12.14 7.63
N LEU A 419 11.47 -11.74 7.82
CA LEU A 419 10.89 -10.59 7.14
C LEU A 419 11.65 -9.30 7.47
N PHE A 420 11.87 -9.06 8.76
CA PHE A 420 12.55 -7.82 9.19
C PHE A 420 14.01 -7.76 8.71
N SER A 421 14.69 -8.91 8.64
CA SER A 421 16.03 -9.00 8.05
C SER A 421 16.01 -8.71 6.56
N GLU A 422 15.05 -9.24 5.80
CA GLU A 422 14.92 -8.97 4.37
C GLU A 422 14.77 -7.47 4.11
N ILE A 423 13.83 -6.81 4.80
CA ILE A 423 13.57 -5.37 4.65
C ILE A 423 14.80 -4.55 5.06
N SER A 424 15.31 -4.76 6.28
CA SER A 424 16.41 -3.95 6.82
C SER A 424 17.75 -4.16 6.12
N SER A 425 17.93 -5.27 5.39
CA SER A 425 19.12 -5.52 4.58
C SER A 425 19.12 -4.78 3.24
N ARG A 426 17.93 -4.41 2.74
CA ARG A 426 17.72 -3.80 1.43
C ARG A 426 17.28 -2.34 1.50
N SER A 427 16.86 -1.87 2.67
CA SER A 427 16.45 -0.49 2.88
C SER A 427 17.01 0.05 4.20
N SER A 428 17.87 1.07 4.11
CA SER A 428 18.50 1.71 5.27
C SER A 428 17.52 2.56 6.09
N ASN A 429 16.34 2.85 5.54
CA ASN A 429 15.25 3.54 6.20
C ASN A 429 13.96 2.79 5.89
N TRP A 430 13.21 2.37 6.89
CA TRP A 430 11.99 1.59 6.66
C TRP A 430 10.97 1.75 7.79
N GLY A 431 9.71 1.41 7.54
CA GLY A 431 8.62 1.50 8.50
C GLY A 431 7.70 0.29 8.54
N VAL A 432 7.02 0.10 9.67
CA VAL A 432 5.87 -0.80 9.77
C VAL A 432 4.63 0.07 9.96
N LEU A 433 3.83 0.17 8.91
CA LEU A 433 2.80 1.20 8.74
C LEU A 433 1.40 0.75 9.15
N GLU A 434 1.27 -0.54 9.45
CA GLU A 434 0.20 -1.13 10.22
C GLU A 434 0.79 -2.34 10.97
N TYR A 435 0.82 -2.29 12.30
CA TYR A 435 1.45 -3.32 13.13
C TYR A 435 0.54 -3.85 14.23
N ASN A 436 0.18 -5.12 14.14
CA ASN A 436 -0.46 -5.83 15.23
C ASN A 436 0.10 -7.25 15.38
N PRO A 437 0.89 -7.52 16.44
CA PRO A 437 1.51 -8.83 16.64
C PRO A 437 0.54 -9.88 17.21
N SER A 438 -0.74 -9.57 17.38
CA SER A 438 -1.76 -10.53 17.80
C SER A 438 -3.17 -10.08 17.39
N ALA A 439 -3.35 -9.77 16.10
CA ALA A 439 -4.65 -9.46 15.53
C ALA A 439 -5.56 -10.70 15.62
N PRO A 440 -6.82 -10.60 16.05
CA PRO A 440 -7.68 -11.78 16.15
C PRO A 440 -8.00 -12.33 14.77
N ALA A 441 -7.89 -13.65 14.58
CA ALA A 441 -8.14 -14.29 13.28
C ALA A 441 -9.61 -14.20 12.81
N ARG A 442 -10.53 -13.84 13.71
CA ARG A 442 -11.94 -13.55 13.43
C ARG A 442 -12.53 -12.68 14.55
N PRO A 443 -13.63 -11.94 14.30
CA PRO A 443 -14.20 -11.00 15.27
C PRO A 443 -14.62 -11.62 16.62
N THR A 444 -14.87 -12.92 16.66
CA THR A 444 -15.29 -13.64 17.88
C THR A 444 -14.12 -14.10 18.77
N ILE A 445 -12.88 -13.88 18.35
CA ILE A 445 -11.68 -14.21 19.12
C ILE A 445 -11.18 -12.94 19.80
N GLU A 446 -11.02 -12.99 21.12
CA GLU A 446 -10.33 -11.92 21.84
C GLU A 446 -8.83 -11.94 21.52
N PRO A 447 -8.17 -10.78 21.39
CA PRO A 447 -6.72 -10.68 21.30
C PRO A 447 -6.01 -11.34 22.48
N SER A 448 -4.72 -11.65 22.29
CA SER A 448 -3.87 -12.15 23.37
C SER A 448 -3.95 -11.23 24.60
N LYS A 449 -4.08 -11.83 25.78
CA LYS A 449 -4.05 -11.11 27.07
C LYS A 449 -2.64 -10.87 27.59
N ASP A 450 -1.65 -11.48 26.94
CA ASP A 450 -0.25 -11.49 27.37
C ASP A 450 0.49 -10.23 26.89
N SER A 451 0.65 -9.25 27.79
CA SER A 451 1.45 -8.05 27.52
C SER A 451 2.95 -8.34 27.35
N GLY A 452 3.46 -9.45 27.91
CA GLY A 452 4.86 -9.85 27.75
C GLY A 452 5.17 -10.21 26.30
N TYR A 453 4.31 -11.00 25.68
CA TYR A 453 4.39 -11.33 24.25
C TYR A 453 4.42 -10.08 23.36
N TYR A 454 3.52 -9.11 23.55
CA TYR A 454 3.53 -7.86 22.76
C TYR A 454 4.84 -7.09 22.91
N LEU A 455 5.40 -7.03 24.13
CA LEU A 455 6.65 -6.33 24.40
C LEU A 455 7.84 -7.04 23.73
N GLU A 456 7.87 -8.37 23.74
CA GLU A 456 8.89 -9.16 23.06
C GLU A 456 8.86 -8.99 21.53
N GLU A 457 7.67 -8.92 20.94
CA GLU A 457 7.52 -8.67 19.50
C GLU A 457 7.96 -7.25 19.12
N LEU A 458 7.64 -6.23 19.94
CA LEU A 458 8.16 -4.86 19.79
C LEU A 458 9.69 -4.80 19.89
N ARG A 459 10.28 -5.47 20.90
CA ARG A 459 11.74 -5.55 21.06
C ARG A 459 12.41 -6.28 19.89
N THR A 460 11.77 -7.32 19.37
CA THR A 460 12.27 -8.05 18.19
C THR A 460 12.28 -7.13 16.98
N LEU A 461 11.17 -6.44 16.70
CA LEU A 461 11.07 -5.45 15.63
C LEU A 461 12.14 -4.35 15.78
N TYR A 462 12.31 -3.80 16.98
CA TYR A 462 13.26 -2.73 17.26
C TYR A 462 14.72 -3.10 16.93
N LYS A 463 15.14 -4.36 17.07
CA LYS A 463 16.48 -4.80 16.67
C LYS A 463 16.79 -4.57 15.19
N PHE A 464 15.77 -4.52 14.35
CA PHE A 464 15.90 -4.30 12.90
C PHE A 464 15.76 -2.83 12.49
N ARG A 465 15.67 -1.92 13.47
CA ARG A 465 15.75 -0.47 13.30
C ARG A 465 14.70 0.17 12.37
N PRO A 466 13.39 -0.12 12.52
CA PRO A 466 12.37 0.65 11.80
C PRO A 466 12.39 2.11 12.28
N HIS A 467 12.12 3.04 11.37
CA HIS A 467 11.99 4.45 11.67
C HIS A 467 10.59 4.83 12.15
N VAL A 468 9.58 4.20 11.55
CA VAL A 468 8.16 4.44 11.82
C VAL A 468 7.49 3.14 12.25
N ILE A 469 6.77 3.17 13.36
CA ILE A 469 5.89 2.09 13.79
C ILE A 469 4.49 2.66 13.99
N VAL A 470 3.52 2.06 13.30
CA VAL A 470 2.10 2.41 13.39
C VAL A 470 1.33 1.25 14.01
N PRO A 471 1.14 1.22 15.34
CA PRO A 471 0.31 0.21 15.97
C PRO A 471 -1.14 0.27 15.50
N PHE A 472 -1.70 -0.88 15.09
CA PHE A 472 -3.06 -0.98 14.56
C PHE A 472 -4.04 -1.65 15.54
N PRO A 473 -5.23 -1.07 15.81
CA PRO A 473 -5.61 0.34 15.72
C PRO A 473 -5.92 0.97 17.10
N TRP A 474 -5.82 2.29 17.20
CA TRP A 474 -6.40 3.08 18.28
C TRP A 474 -7.81 3.50 17.86
N THR A 475 -8.86 3.00 18.52
CA THR A 475 -10.24 3.23 18.08
C THR A 475 -11.27 2.84 19.14
N GLU A 476 -12.46 3.41 19.04
CA GLU A 476 -13.67 3.04 19.77
C GLU A 476 -14.77 2.49 18.85
N LEU A 477 -14.52 2.40 17.53
CA LEU A 477 -15.47 1.87 16.55
C LEU A 477 -15.66 0.37 16.70
N GLN A 478 -16.93 -0.07 16.78
CA GLN A 478 -17.33 -1.44 17.08
C GLN A 478 -16.76 -2.47 16.11
N GLU A 479 -16.69 -2.13 14.83
CA GLU A 479 -16.14 -2.95 13.75
C GLU A 479 -14.63 -3.22 13.90
N HIS A 480 -13.90 -2.34 14.58
CA HIS A 480 -12.45 -2.45 14.79
C HIS A 480 -12.08 -2.78 16.24
N LEU A 481 -13.03 -2.74 17.18
CA LEU A 481 -12.82 -3.10 18.59
C LEU A 481 -12.13 -4.45 18.81
N PRO A 482 -12.37 -5.52 18.00
CA PRO A 482 -11.66 -6.77 18.18
C PRO A 482 -10.13 -6.62 18.04
N ALA A 483 -9.65 -5.71 17.19
CA ALA A 483 -8.22 -5.47 16.99
C ALA A 483 -7.67 -4.30 17.84
N ALA A 484 -8.55 -3.46 18.41
CA ALA A 484 -8.20 -2.21 19.10
C ALA A 484 -7.11 -2.38 20.16
N ILE A 485 -6.20 -1.40 20.26
CA ILE A 485 -5.11 -1.41 21.24
C ILE A 485 -5.45 -0.61 22.50
N LYS A 486 -6.37 0.36 22.41
CA LYS A 486 -6.72 1.27 23.50
C LYS A 486 -7.29 0.51 24.70
N GLY A 487 -6.69 0.68 25.87
CA GLY A 487 -7.03 -0.03 27.11
C GLY A 487 -6.66 -1.51 27.15
N ARG A 488 -5.93 -2.03 26.15
CA ARG A 488 -5.63 -3.46 25.99
C ARG A 488 -4.17 -3.78 26.36
N PRO A 489 -3.78 -5.07 26.46
CA PRO A 489 -2.41 -5.47 26.77
C PRO A 489 -1.35 -4.88 25.82
N TYR A 490 -1.69 -4.67 24.54
CA TYR A 490 -0.78 -4.09 23.57
C TYR A 490 -0.41 -2.63 23.90
N GLU A 491 -1.38 -1.79 24.31
CA GLU A 491 -1.11 -0.42 24.81
C GLU A 491 -0.13 -0.45 26.00
N ARG A 492 -0.33 -1.36 26.96
CA ARG A 492 0.57 -1.48 28.11
C ARG A 492 1.98 -1.90 27.71
N ALA A 493 2.11 -2.76 26.70
CA ALA A 493 3.41 -3.15 26.15
C ALA A 493 4.08 -1.97 25.42
N LEU A 494 3.33 -1.19 24.64
CA LEU A 494 3.83 0.02 23.99
C LEU A 494 4.36 1.03 25.00
N ARG A 495 3.65 1.25 26.11
CA ARG A 495 4.14 2.13 27.19
C ARG A 495 5.51 1.70 27.72
N ARG A 496 5.64 0.42 28.10
CA ARG A 496 6.91 -0.13 28.60
C ARG A 496 8.00 -0.04 27.55
N PHE A 497 7.66 -0.28 26.29
CA PHE A 497 8.58 -0.16 25.17
C PHE A 497 9.10 1.27 25.01
N VAL A 498 8.23 2.29 25.06
CA VAL A 498 8.64 3.70 25.01
C VAL A 498 9.57 4.07 26.18
N GLU A 499 9.23 3.62 27.40
CA GLU A 499 10.07 3.82 28.60
C GLU A 499 11.47 3.18 28.46
N GLU A 500 11.57 2.05 27.75
CA GLU A 500 12.82 1.32 27.49
C GLU A 500 13.69 1.97 26.42
N VAL A 501 13.11 2.31 25.26
CA VAL A 501 13.89 2.71 24.08
C VAL A 501 14.13 4.21 23.99
N GLY A 502 13.21 5.02 24.52
CA GLY A 502 13.21 6.46 24.25
C GLY A 502 14.28 7.27 24.98
N LYS A 503 15.17 6.62 25.75
CA LYS A 503 16.33 7.24 26.41
C LYS A 503 17.58 7.27 25.53
N THR A 504 17.58 6.56 24.41
CA THR A 504 18.74 6.45 23.51
C THR A 504 18.40 7.11 22.18
N PRO A 505 19.29 7.96 21.61
CA PRO A 505 19.13 8.48 20.27
C PRO A 505 18.85 7.35 19.26
N TRP A 506 17.91 7.58 18.36
CA TRP A 506 17.49 6.60 17.38
C TRP A 506 17.88 7.02 15.98
N SER A 507 18.28 6.07 15.14
CA SER A 507 18.41 6.32 13.70
C SER A 507 18.11 5.03 12.97
N SER A 508 17.24 5.04 11.98
CA SER A 508 16.99 3.84 11.18
C SER A 508 18.22 3.42 10.37
N ARG A 509 19.04 4.41 9.97
CA ARG A 509 20.26 4.22 9.20
C ARG A 509 21.34 3.56 10.06
N ARG A 510 21.96 2.51 9.53
CA ARG A 510 23.13 1.86 10.13
C ARG A 510 24.41 2.51 9.66
#